data_AF-A0A1D9H2L9-F1
#
_entry.id   AF-A0A1D9H2L9-F1
#
_cell.length_a   1.000
_cell.length_b   1.000
_cell.length_c   1.000
_cell.angle_alpha   90.00
_cell.angle_beta   90.00
_cell.angle_gamma   90.00
#
_symmetry.space_group_name_H-M   'P 1'
#
loop_
_entity.id
_entity.type
_entity.pdbx_description
1 polymer ?
#
loop_
_entity_poly.entity_id
_entity_poly.type
_entity_poly.pdbx_seq_one_letter_code
_entity_poly.pdbx_strand_id
1 'polypeptide(L)'
;MAPLCAIAAVVALVLAQRASRRKARLEYLRVKYQDEVVVQRIVGGQIWQTQSAEQLIDSIGRPLSIDQKLLKTKTREVWKYNHRGANRYGLRVTVEDGYVTGWDQKT
;
A
#
# COMPACT_ATOMS: atom_id res chain seq x y z
N MET A 1 -3.59 16.60 -39.34
CA MET A 1 -3.12 15.20 -39.23
C MET A 1 -1.97 15.02 -38.23
N ALA A 2 -0.94 15.88 -38.21
CA ALA A 2 0.23 15.75 -37.32
C ALA A 2 -0.03 15.72 -35.78
N PRO A 3 -0.96 16.51 -35.19
CA PRO A 3 -1.10 16.55 -33.73
C PRO A 3 -1.69 15.27 -33.13
N LEU A 4 -2.53 14.54 -33.88
CA LEU A 4 -3.17 13.31 -33.40
C LEU A 4 -2.15 12.16 -33.24
N CYS A 5 -1.21 12.04 -34.18
CA CYS A 5 -0.15 11.03 -34.14
C CYS A 5 0.83 11.27 -32.99
N ALA A 6 1.16 12.54 -32.71
CA ALA A 6 2.01 12.89 -31.58
C ALA A 6 1.36 12.54 -30.23
N ILE A 7 0.06 12.81 -30.06
CA ILE A 7 -0.69 12.44 -28.85
C ILE A 7 -0.74 10.93 -28.69
N ALA A 8 -1.03 10.18 -29.77
CA ALA A 8 -1.05 8.71 -29.73
C ALA A 8 0.32 8.12 -29.35
N ALA A 9 1.42 8.65 -29.88
CA ALA A 9 2.76 8.21 -29.53
C ALA A 9 3.11 8.48 -28.05
N VAL A 10 2.72 9.66 -27.53
CA VAL A 10 2.91 10.00 -26.11
C VAL A 10 2.08 9.07 -25.21
N VAL A 11 0.82 8.81 -25.56
CA VAL A 11 -0.05 7.89 -24.80
C VAL A 11 0.55 6.47 -24.81
N ALA A 12 0.98 5.97 -25.96
CA ALA A 12 1.62 4.65 -26.08
C ALA A 12 2.90 4.56 -25.22
N LEU A 13 3.73 5.61 -25.23
CA LEU A 13 4.94 5.67 -24.41
C LEU A 13 4.60 5.63 -22.91
N VAL A 14 3.60 6.40 -22.46
CA VAL A 14 3.16 6.41 -21.06
C VAL A 14 2.62 5.04 -20.63
N LEU A 15 1.83 4.39 -21.48
CA LEU A 15 1.29 3.05 -21.22
C LEU A 15 2.41 2.00 -21.12
N ALA A 16 3.38 2.04 -22.04
CA ALA A 16 4.54 1.14 -22.02
C ALA A 16 5.38 1.32 -20.75
N GLN A 17 5.67 2.57 -20.36
CA GLN A 17 6.39 2.88 -19.12
C GLN A 17 5.65 2.36 -17.87
N ARG A 18 4.32 2.54 -17.81
CA ARG A 18 3.51 2.02 -16.70
C ARG A 18 3.54 0.49 -16.63
N ALA A 19 3.45 -0.19 -17.78
CA ALA A 19 3.52 -1.64 -17.85
C ALA A 19 4.87 -2.17 -17.36
N SER A 20 5.98 -1.57 -17.80
CA SER A 20 7.33 -1.97 -17.38
C SER A 20 7.56 -1.77 -15.89
N ARG A 21 7.13 -0.63 -15.32
CA ARG A 21 7.22 -0.37 -13.87
C ARG A 21 6.39 -1.37 -13.06
N ARG A 22 5.21 -1.75 -13.56
CA ARG A 22 4.35 -2.75 -12.91
C ARG A 22 5.01 -4.13 -12.88
N LYS A 23 5.63 -4.56 -13.99
CA LYS A 23 6.36 -5.83 -14.07
C LYS A 23 7.54 -5.86 -13.09
N ALA A 24 8.37 -4.82 -13.11
CA ALA A 24 9.52 -4.72 -12.20
C ALA A 24 9.10 -4.74 -10.72
N ARG A 25 8.03 -4.02 -10.35
CA ARG A 25 7.48 -4.06 -8.99
C ARG A 25 7.01 -5.46 -8.60
N LEU A 26 6.35 -6.17 -9.53
CA LEU A 26 5.81 -7.50 -9.28
C LEU A 26 6.94 -8.53 -9.11
N GLU A 27 7.95 -8.50 -9.97
CA GLU A 27 9.16 -9.32 -9.85
C GLU A 27 9.89 -9.09 -8.52
N TYR A 28 10.08 -7.82 -8.15
CA TYR A 28 10.65 -7.45 -6.85
C TYR A 28 9.86 -8.05 -5.67
N LEU A 29 8.53 -7.93 -5.68
CA LEU A 29 7.67 -8.47 -4.62
C LEU A 29 7.70 -10.00 -4.56
N ARG A 30 7.75 -10.68 -5.72
CA ARG A 30 7.89 -12.15 -5.79
C ARG A 30 9.19 -12.62 -5.18
N VAL A 31 10.31 -11.95 -5.50
CA VAL A 31 11.62 -12.29 -4.92
C VAL A 31 11.64 -12.01 -3.41
N LYS A 32 11.03 -10.90 -2.97
CA LYS A 32 11.01 -10.50 -1.56
C LYS A 32 10.16 -11.43 -0.68
N TYR A 33 8.95 -11.76 -1.11
CA TYR A 33 7.97 -12.47 -0.27
C TYR A 33 7.86 -13.97 -0.57
N GLN A 34 8.27 -14.43 -1.74
CA GLN A 34 8.25 -15.85 -2.16
C GLN A 34 6.88 -16.55 -2.06
N ASP A 35 5.81 -15.81 -1.80
CA ASP A 35 4.44 -16.27 -1.71
C ASP A 35 3.57 -15.47 -2.69
N GLU A 36 3.07 -16.16 -3.72
CA GLU A 36 2.26 -15.53 -4.76
C GLU A 36 0.94 -14.98 -4.19
N VAL A 37 0.33 -15.61 -3.18
CA VAL A 37 -0.93 -15.14 -2.58
C VAL A 37 -0.72 -13.81 -1.88
N VAL A 38 0.35 -13.70 -1.09
CA VAL A 38 0.73 -12.44 -0.44
C VAL A 38 1.04 -11.36 -1.47
N VAL A 39 1.81 -11.68 -2.50
CA VAL A 39 2.17 -10.74 -3.57
C VAL A 39 0.91 -10.21 -4.27
N GLN A 40 -0.03 -11.08 -4.63
CA GLN A 40 -1.27 -10.67 -5.29
C GLN A 40 -2.12 -9.76 -4.39
N ARG A 41 -2.20 -10.03 -3.08
CA ARG A 41 -2.89 -9.16 -2.12
C ARG A 41 -2.24 -7.79 -2.00
N ILE A 42 -0.90 -7.74 -1.94
CA ILE A 42 -0.11 -6.49 -1.89
C ILE A 42 -0.32 -5.68 -3.17
N VAL A 43 -0.21 -6.32 -4.33
CA VAL A 43 -0.43 -5.67 -5.63
C VAL A 43 -1.88 -5.18 -5.76
N GLY A 44 -2.83 -5.89 -5.16
CA GLY A 44 -4.24 -5.51 -5.07
C GLY A 44 -4.53 -4.39 -4.06
N GLY A 45 -3.56 -3.93 -3.27
CA GLY A 45 -3.76 -2.90 -2.24
C GLY A 45 -4.67 -3.36 -1.09
N GLN A 46 -4.72 -4.66 -0.83
CA GLN A 46 -5.58 -5.25 0.19
C GLN A 46 -4.94 -5.18 1.59
N ILE A 47 -5.78 -5.13 2.61
CA ILE A 47 -5.43 -5.21 4.02
C ILE A 47 -6.04 -6.49 4.57
N TRP A 48 -5.26 -7.29 5.30
CA TRP A 48 -5.76 -8.52 5.92
C TRP A 48 -5.15 -8.71 7.33
N GLN A 49 -5.81 -9.53 8.15
CA GLN A 49 -5.27 -9.89 9.48
C GLN A 49 -3.98 -10.69 9.32
N THR A 50 -3.03 -10.54 10.25
CA THR A 50 -1.69 -11.16 10.23
C THR A 50 -0.75 -10.65 9.13
N GLN A 51 -1.14 -9.66 8.34
CA GLN A 51 -0.24 -8.93 7.45
C GLN A 51 0.87 -8.25 8.25
N SER A 52 2.12 -8.36 7.83
CA SER A 52 3.21 -7.65 8.52
C SER A 52 3.16 -6.15 8.23
N ALA A 53 3.70 -5.34 9.13
CA ALA A 53 3.84 -3.89 8.95
C ALA A 53 4.55 -3.55 7.62
N GLU A 54 5.57 -4.32 7.23
CA GLU A 54 6.26 -4.15 5.95
C GLU A 54 5.35 -4.47 4.75
N GLN A 55 4.60 -5.57 4.81
CA GLN A 55 3.64 -5.92 3.76
C GLN A 55 2.53 -4.88 3.64
N LEU A 56 2.13 -4.25 4.74
CA LEU A 56 1.16 -3.16 4.75
C LEU A 56 1.73 -1.92 4.04
N ILE A 57 2.99 -1.56 4.32
CA ILE A 57 3.69 -0.47 3.61
C ILE A 57 3.78 -0.78 2.12
N ASP A 58 4.12 -2.00 1.74
CA ASP A 58 4.24 -2.39 0.33
C ASP A 58 2.88 -2.43 -0.38
N SER A 59 1.79 -2.68 0.37
CA SER A 59 0.41 -2.75 -0.14
C SER A 59 -0.20 -1.36 -0.35
N ILE A 60 -0.31 -0.58 0.73
CA ILE A 60 -1.06 0.70 0.74
C ILE A 60 -0.17 1.94 0.93
N GLY A 61 1.14 1.74 1.09
CA GLY A 61 2.11 2.82 1.28
C GLY A 61 2.38 3.15 2.75
N ARG A 62 3.27 4.12 2.96
CA ARG A 62 3.63 4.61 4.30
C ARG A 62 2.47 5.38 4.92
N PRO A 63 2.21 5.19 6.23
CA PRO A 63 1.19 5.96 6.94
C PRO A 63 1.57 7.44 7.01
N LEU A 64 0.56 8.32 7.08
CA LEU A 64 0.74 9.75 7.26
C LEU A 64 1.09 10.11 8.71
N SER A 65 0.57 9.33 9.64
CA SER A 65 0.79 9.50 11.08
C SER A 65 0.67 8.14 11.75
N ILE A 66 1.50 7.91 12.76
CA ILE A 66 1.52 6.69 13.57
C ILE A 66 1.29 7.11 15.01
N ASP A 67 0.21 6.60 15.63
CA ASP A 67 0.04 6.69 17.08
C ASP A 67 0.56 5.40 17.70
N GLN A 68 1.72 5.46 18.35
CA GLN A 68 2.31 4.32 19.05
C GLN A 68 1.97 4.38 20.54
N LYS A 69 1.55 3.24 21.09
CA LYS A 69 1.33 3.03 22.52
C LYS A 69 2.08 1.77 22.96
N LEU A 70 3.12 1.98 23.75
CA LEU A 70 3.84 0.89 24.40
C LEU A 70 3.04 0.43 25.63
N LEU A 71 2.67 -0.85 25.64
CA LEU A 71 2.06 -1.52 26.79
C LEU A 71 3.13 -2.38 27.49
N LYS A 72 2.80 -2.90 28.68
CA LYS A 72 3.75 -3.69 29.47
C LYS A 72 4.31 -4.92 28.74
N THR A 73 3.52 -5.52 27.85
CA THR A 73 3.85 -6.78 27.16
C THR A 73 3.79 -6.69 25.63
N LYS A 74 3.28 -5.59 25.07
CA LYS A 74 2.97 -5.46 23.64
C LYS A 74 3.17 -4.05 23.13
N THR A 75 3.45 -3.92 21.84
CA THR A 75 3.47 -2.63 21.15
C THR A 75 2.23 -2.50 20.28
N ARG A 76 1.41 -1.49 20.55
CA ARG A 76 0.22 -1.19 19.73
C ARG A 76 0.44 0.09 18.95
N GLU A 77 0.29 0.01 17.64
CA GLU A 77 0.40 1.14 16.72
C GLU A 77 -0.90 1.32 15.96
N VAL A 78 -1.32 2.58 15.79
CA VAL A 78 -2.44 2.94 14.93
C VAL A 78 -1.92 3.80 13.80
N TRP A 79 -1.87 3.19 12.62
CA TRP A 79 -1.39 3.78 11.39
C TRP A 79 -2.53 4.49 10.69
N LYS A 80 -2.34 5.77 10.40
CA LYS A 80 -3.38 6.66 9.88
C LYS A 80 -3.13 7.01 8.42
N TYR A 81 -4.18 6.90 7.63
CA TYR A 81 -4.19 7.11 6.18
C TYR A 81 -5.35 8.01 5.76
N ASN A 82 -5.26 8.56 4.55
CA ASN A 82 -6.30 9.41 3.95
C ASN A 82 -6.74 10.56 4.86
N HIS A 83 -5.84 11.53 5.09
CA HIS A 83 -6.16 12.71 5.89
C HIS A 83 -7.30 13.51 5.25
N ARG A 84 -8.38 13.74 5.99
CA ARG A 84 -9.59 14.47 5.56
C ARG A 84 -9.79 15.78 6.36
N GLY A 85 -8.72 16.31 6.95
CA GLY A 85 -8.71 17.51 7.81
C GLY A 85 -8.43 17.20 9.27
N ALA A 86 -8.12 18.22 10.07
CA ALA A 86 -7.75 18.17 11.49
C ALA A 86 -7.35 16.77 12.02
N ASN A 87 -8.26 16.10 12.74
CA ASN A 87 -8.06 14.75 13.30
C ASN A 87 -8.92 13.66 12.60
N ARG A 88 -9.35 13.91 11.37
CA ARG A 88 -10.19 12.98 10.58
C ARG A 88 -9.33 12.23 9.57
N TYR A 89 -9.28 10.92 9.73
CA TYR A 89 -8.57 10.00 8.85
C TYR A 89 -9.58 9.02 8.27
N GLY A 90 -9.53 8.82 6.95
CA GLY A 90 -10.42 7.92 6.22
C GLY A 90 -10.09 6.45 6.43
N LEU A 91 -8.86 6.13 6.86
CA LEU A 91 -8.44 4.76 7.16
C LEU A 91 -7.50 4.76 8.37
N ARG A 92 -7.77 3.89 9.33
CA ARG A 92 -6.90 3.61 10.48
C ARG A 92 -6.63 2.12 10.54
N VAL A 93 -5.37 1.72 10.54
CA VAL A 93 -4.96 0.31 10.65
C VAL A 93 -4.28 0.13 12.01
N THR A 94 -4.74 -0.85 12.78
CA THR A 94 -4.14 -1.24 14.05
C THR A 94 -3.12 -2.34 13.78
N VAL A 95 -1.89 -2.08 14.19
CA VAL A 95 -0.76 -2.99 14.11
C VAL A 95 -0.33 -3.30 15.55
N GLU A 96 -0.38 -4.56 15.95
CA GLU A 96 0.14 -5.00 17.24
C GLU A 96 1.34 -5.92 17.03
N ASP A 97 2.44 -5.64 17.73
CA ASP A 97 3.69 -6.41 17.65
C ASP A 97 4.19 -6.61 16.21
N GLY A 98 3.96 -5.61 15.35
CA GLY A 98 4.38 -5.62 13.94
C GLY A 98 3.40 -6.30 12.97
N TYR A 99 2.24 -6.76 13.44
CA TYR A 99 1.22 -7.42 12.61
C TYR A 99 -0.12 -6.70 12.65
N VAL A 100 -0.81 -6.65 11.51
CA VAL A 100 -2.14 -6.06 11.39
C VAL A 100 -3.15 -6.91 12.16
N THR A 101 -3.84 -6.28 13.11
CA THR A 101 -4.90 -6.91 13.91
C THR A 101 -6.30 -6.43 13.53
N GLY A 102 -6.43 -5.22 12.97
CA GLY A 102 -7.70 -4.71 12.48
C GLY A 102 -7.58 -3.36 11.78
N TRP A 103 -8.63 -2.93 11.09
CA TRP A 103 -8.67 -1.62 10.42
C TRP A 103 -10.10 -1.04 10.43
N ASP A 104 -10.20 0.28 10.49
CA ASP A 104 -11.44 1.05 10.42
C ASP A 104 -11.36 1.99 9.21
N GLN A 105 -12.28 1.81 8.26
CA GLN A 105 -12.41 2.67 7.09
C GLN A 105 -13.67 3.52 7.25
N LYS A 106 -13.50 4.84 7.30
CA LYS A 106 -14.61 5.78 7.28
C LYS A 106 -14.95 6.11 5.82
N THR A 107 -16.09 5.61 5.36
CA THR A 107 -16.69 5.96 4.07
C THR A 107 -16.98 7.46 4.03
#